data_AF-J9FB92-F1
#
_entry.id   AF-J9FB92-F1
#
_cell.length_a   1.000
_cell.length_b   1.000
_cell.length_c   1.000
_cell.angle_alpha   90.00
_cell.angle_beta   90.00
_cell.angle_gamma   90.00
#
_symmetry.space_group_name_H-M   'P 1'
#
loop_
_entity.id
_entity.type
_entity.pdbx_description
1 polymer ?
#
loop_
_entity_poly.entity_id
_entity_poly.type
_entity_poly.pdbx_seq_one_letter_code
_entity_poly.pdbx_strand_id
1 'polypeptide(L)'
;MEQNGYNEDMLIDARQMKYEASYIRGVKAYNDEEWQLCVNEFETSVKQFFDEEQKCRHICEDKLNWEAFDSANPEITIIVTSIYLSVLRCKHDCVKKLSRVNGHDIGFILPTYFEYLHVCYYKLNRGRDVCEAVANSILLNPSNPVMRRNRLFYSKTYRSDDLFKPSDEIIEFHKRYAIERLFLEFVDERFKFENNELPAEIVDDRLPLDTTVPINDDFDYSAIEKDLLSEGECSTLAIAAIFETKTTQQKQLLISLTDRVASRYRTQTLYHSLTCSPDTSAPKCPHHALIVSIDRSSCGTFLTDPEANSCVLIFCVG
;
A
#
# COMPACT_ATOMS: atom_id res chain seq x y z
N MET A 1 16.45 -23.00 22.82
CA MET A 1 17.66 -23.32 23.60
C MET A 1 18.35 -22.01 23.88
N GLU A 2 18.35 -21.53 25.11
CA GLU A 2 19.09 -20.33 25.49
C GLU A 2 20.55 -20.74 25.79
N GLN A 3 21.49 -20.23 24.99
CA GLN A 3 22.93 -20.42 25.24
C GLN A 3 23.41 -19.40 26.26
N ASN A 4 24.12 -19.85 27.29
CA ASN A 4 24.73 -18.94 28.28
C ASN A 4 25.73 -17.98 27.61
N GLY A 5 25.53 -16.68 27.82
CA GLY A 5 26.36 -15.61 27.27
C GLY A 5 25.94 -15.11 25.88
N TYR A 6 24.91 -15.69 25.27
CA TYR A 6 24.33 -15.16 24.05
C TYR A 6 23.47 -13.91 24.36
N ASN A 7 23.69 -12.84 23.60
CA ASN A 7 22.79 -11.70 23.51
C ASN A 7 22.40 -11.54 22.03
N GLU A 8 21.13 -11.25 21.72
CA GLU A 8 20.66 -11.00 20.35
C GLU A 8 21.45 -9.89 19.65
N ASP A 9 21.98 -8.91 20.40
CA ASP A 9 22.86 -7.86 19.88
C ASP A 9 24.15 -8.40 19.22
N MET A 10 24.50 -9.68 19.46
CA MET A 10 25.65 -10.36 18.83
C MET A 10 25.35 -10.82 17.39
N LEU A 11 24.08 -10.88 16.98
CA LEU A 11 23.69 -11.19 15.60
C LEU A 11 23.74 -9.92 14.76
N ILE A 12 24.78 -9.80 13.93
CA ILE A 12 24.96 -8.66 13.02
C ILE A 12 24.63 -9.09 11.60
N ASP A 13 23.61 -8.47 11.00
CA ASP A 13 23.34 -8.62 9.58
C ASP A 13 24.29 -7.75 8.74
N ALA A 14 25.38 -8.36 8.26
CA ALA A 14 26.36 -7.69 7.41
C ALA A 14 25.82 -7.26 6.03
N ARG A 15 24.62 -7.71 5.64
CA ARG A 15 23.97 -7.35 4.37
C ARG A 15 22.82 -6.36 4.54
N GLN A 16 22.51 -5.96 5.77
CA GLN A 16 21.45 -4.99 6.05
C GLN A 16 21.75 -3.67 5.33
N MET A 17 20.80 -3.21 4.52
CA MET A 17 20.93 -1.92 3.86
C MET A 17 20.68 -0.77 4.85
N LYS A 18 21.27 0.40 4.59
CA LYS A 18 21.18 1.54 5.51
C LYS A 18 19.75 2.00 5.74
N TYR A 19 18.94 2.07 4.68
CA TYR A 19 17.52 2.43 4.80
C TYR A 19 16.79 1.42 5.68
N GLU A 20 17.04 0.12 5.56
CA GLU A 20 16.39 -0.90 6.40
C GLU A 20 16.70 -0.69 7.88
N ALA A 21 17.98 -0.43 8.20
CA ALA A 21 18.38 -0.15 9.58
C ALA A 21 17.66 1.08 10.14
N SER A 22 17.55 2.16 9.35
CA SER A 22 16.84 3.38 9.74
C SER A 22 15.33 3.17 9.82
N TYR A 23 14.73 2.42 8.90
CA TYR A 23 13.33 2.01 8.93
C TYR A 23 12.99 1.27 10.23
N ILE A 24 13.79 0.27 10.58
CA ILE A 24 13.58 -0.55 11.80
C ILE A 24 13.71 0.31 13.06
N ARG A 25 14.71 1.22 13.12
CA ARG A 25 14.82 2.18 14.22
C ARG A 25 13.64 3.15 14.28
N GLY A 26 13.13 3.59 13.13
CA GLY A 26 11.93 4.42 13.03
C GLY A 26 10.68 3.73 13.57
N VAL A 27 10.45 2.46 13.19
CA VAL A 27 9.34 1.64 13.73
C VAL A 27 9.48 1.45 15.23
N LYS A 28 10.71 1.17 15.72
CA LYS A 28 10.96 1.07 17.16
C LYS A 28 10.65 2.39 17.87
N ALA A 29 11.15 3.51 17.38
CA ALA A 29 10.89 4.83 17.94
C ALA A 29 9.40 5.21 17.90
N TYR A 30 8.66 4.78 16.88
CA TYR A 30 7.21 4.92 16.82
C TYR A 30 6.51 4.16 17.96
N ASN A 31 6.89 2.90 18.18
CA ASN A 31 6.31 2.06 19.23
C ASN A 31 6.70 2.53 20.64
N ASP A 32 7.92 3.05 20.81
CA ASP A 32 8.43 3.61 22.07
C ASP A 32 7.95 5.06 22.31
N GLU A 33 7.11 5.61 21.41
CA GLU A 33 6.59 6.98 21.44
C GLU A 33 7.67 8.09 21.42
N GLU A 34 8.86 7.78 20.91
CA GLU A 34 9.96 8.72 20.73
C GLU A 34 9.78 9.54 19.44
N TRP A 35 8.78 10.43 19.41
CA TRP A 35 8.30 11.08 18.19
C TRP A 35 9.37 11.84 17.39
N GLN A 36 10.31 12.51 18.06
CA GLN A 36 11.40 13.21 17.38
C GLN A 36 12.37 12.25 16.71
N LEU A 37 12.67 11.12 17.37
CA LEU A 37 13.52 10.08 16.80
C LEU A 37 12.80 9.37 15.65
N CYS A 38 11.51 9.07 15.81
CA CYS A 38 10.66 8.50 14.76
C CYS A 38 10.77 9.31 13.46
N VAL A 39 10.56 10.63 13.55
CA VAL A 39 10.68 11.52 12.39
C VAL A 39 12.08 11.45 11.78
N ASN A 40 13.13 11.60 12.60
CA ASN A 40 14.50 11.65 12.12
C ASN A 40 14.89 10.36 11.39
N GLU A 41 14.52 9.20 11.94
CA GLU A 41 14.84 7.89 11.37
C GLU A 41 14.06 7.62 10.09
N PHE A 42 12.76 7.93 10.02
CA PHE A 42 12.00 7.73 8.78
C PHE A 42 12.37 8.72 7.69
N GLU A 43 12.57 10.02 7.97
CA GLU A 43 13.06 10.98 6.97
C GLU A 43 14.45 10.57 6.43
N THR A 44 15.33 10.06 7.31
CA THR A 44 16.64 9.52 6.92
C THR A 44 16.50 8.28 6.06
N SER A 45 15.61 7.37 6.44
CA SER A 45 15.37 6.13 5.72
C SER A 45 14.81 6.36 4.31
N VAL A 46 13.88 7.31 4.13
CA VAL A 46 13.35 7.67 2.80
C VAL A 46 14.47 8.12 1.86
N LYS A 47 15.35 9.01 2.33
CA LYS A 47 16.50 9.50 1.54
C LYS A 47 17.45 8.36 1.16
N GLN A 48 17.81 7.53 2.14
CA GLN A 48 18.66 6.36 1.91
C GLN A 48 18.02 5.35 0.96
N PHE A 49 16.69 5.20 1.01
CA PHE A 49 15.97 4.33 0.11
C PHE A 49 16.08 4.83 -1.34
N PHE A 50 15.90 6.13 -1.60
CA PHE A 50 16.06 6.69 -2.94
C PHE A 50 17.50 6.57 -3.46
N ASP A 51 18.51 6.73 -2.58
CA ASP A 51 19.91 6.50 -2.94
C ASP A 51 20.15 5.03 -3.38
N GLU A 52 19.59 4.05 -2.67
CA GLU A 52 19.71 2.64 -3.03
C GLU A 52 18.87 2.26 -4.26
N GLU A 53 17.70 2.88 -4.45
CA GLU A 53 16.86 2.72 -5.64
C GLU A 53 17.61 3.18 -6.89
N GLN A 54 18.25 4.36 -6.81
CA GLN A 54 19.06 4.88 -7.90
C GLN A 54 20.25 3.95 -8.22
N LYS A 55 20.97 3.45 -7.21
CA LYS A 55 22.06 2.48 -7.43
C LYS A 55 21.57 1.19 -8.08
N CYS A 56 20.44 0.66 -7.62
CA CYS A 56 19.81 -0.51 -8.24
C CYS A 56 19.53 -0.26 -9.72
N ARG A 57 18.97 0.91 -10.06
CA ARG A 57 18.66 1.27 -11.44
C ARG A 57 19.89 1.41 -12.32
N HIS A 58 21.00 1.92 -11.78
CA HIS A 58 22.27 1.98 -12.52
C HIS A 58 22.82 0.58 -12.83
N ILE A 59 22.71 -0.37 -11.90
CA ILE A 59 23.14 -1.75 -12.11
C ILE A 59 22.31 -2.44 -13.23
N CYS A 60 21.05 -2.04 -13.41
CA CYS A 60 20.21 -2.60 -14.48
C CYS A 60 20.71 -2.27 -15.89
N GLU A 61 21.51 -1.22 -16.06
CA GLU A 61 22.12 -0.89 -17.35
C GLU A 61 23.28 -1.84 -17.71
N ASP A 62 23.86 -2.51 -16.72
CA ASP A 62 24.97 -3.46 -16.87
C ASP A 62 24.49 -4.93 -16.98
N LYS A 63 23.24 -5.21 -16.58
CA LYS A 63 22.65 -6.56 -16.54
C LYS A 63 21.68 -6.79 -17.70
N LEU A 64 22.23 -7.03 -18.89
CA LEU A 64 21.45 -7.51 -20.04
C LEU A 64 21.03 -8.97 -19.83
N ASN A 65 19.75 -9.29 -20.05
CA ASN A 65 19.27 -10.68 -20.02
C ASN A 65 19.51 -11.37 -21.37
N TRP A 66 20.63 -12.09 -21.48
CA TRP A 66 21.06 -12.80 -22.70
C TRP A 66 20.14 -13.96 -23.13
N GLU A 67 19.20 -14.40 -22.29
CA GLU A 67 18.20 -15.44 -22.67
C GLU A 67 17.15 -14.90 -23.65
N ALA A 68 16.91 -13.58 -23.66
CA ALA A 68 16.03 -12.93 -24.64
C ALA A 68 16.56 -12.97 -26.09
N PHE A 69 17.72 -13.60 -26.31
CA PHE A 69 18.46 -13.61 -27.58
C PHE A 69 18.49 -14.99 -28.26
N ASP A 70 17.99 -16.05 -27.61
CA ASP A 70 18.18 -17.44 -28.07
C ASP A 70 17.13 -17.93 -29.09
N SER A 71 16.14 -17.11 -29.44
CA SER A 71 15.13 -17.42 -30.48
C SER A 71 15.35 -16.60 -31.76
N ALA A 72 15.49 -17.30 -32.87
CA ALA A 72 15.96 -16.77 -34.16
C ALA A 72 15.02 -15.75 -34.80
N ASN A 73 15.40 -14.45 -34.80
CA ASN A 73 15.22 -13.52 -35.93
C ASN A 73 16.02 -12.21 -35.72
N PRO A 74 17.19 -11.99 -36.35
CA PRO A 74 17.97 -10.78 -36.15
C PRO A 74 17.54 -9.66 -37.11
N GLU A 75 16.38 -9.06 -36.84
CA GLU A 75 16.19 -7.66 -37.19
C GLU A 75 16.73 -6.83 -36.02
N ILE A 76 17.68 -5.93 -36.25
CA ILE A 76 18.33 -5.10 -35.22
C ILE A 76 17.30 -4.45 -34.28
N THR A 77 16.14 -4.08 -34.83
CA THR A 77 14.99 -3.52 -34.10
C THR A 77 14.48 -4.44 -32.99
N ILE A 78 14.37 -5.75 -33.24
CA ILE A 78 13.90 -6.73 -32.24
C ILE A 78 14.89 -6.81 -31.09
N ILE A 79 16.19 -6.95 -31.41
CA ILE A 79 17.25 -7.07 -30.41
C ILE A 79 17.34 -5.81 -29.53
N VAL A 80 17.32 -4.62 -30.15
CA VAL A 80 17.38 -3.34 -29.41
C VAL A 80 16.16 -3.18 -28.51
N THR A 81 14.97 -3.56 -29.00
CA THR A 81 13.73 -3.49 -28.21
C THR A 81 13.77 -4.45 -27.02
N SER A 82 14.22 -5.70 -27.21
CA SER A 82 14.40 -6.67 -26.12
C SER A 82 15.38 -6.20 -25.05
N ILE A 83 16.49 -5.58 -25.45
CA ILE A 83 17.46 -4.98 -24.52
C ILE A 83 16.80 -3.86 -23.70
N TYR A 84 16.13 -2.93 -24.37
CA TYR A 84 15.45 -1.81 -23.70
C TYR A 84 14.44 -2.30 -22.67
N LEU A 85 13.62 -3.30 -23.04
CA LEU A 85 12.62 -3.89 -22.15
C LEU A 85 13.23 -4.62 -20.96
N SER A 86 14.32 -5.36 -21.16
CA SER A 86 15.05 -6.01 -20.08
C SER A 86 15.54 -4.99 -19.04
N VAL A 87 16.14 -3.89 -19.51
CA VAL A 87 16.62 -2.81 -18.65
C VAL A 87 15.46 -2.12 -17.94
N LEU A 88 14.36 -1.83 -18.65
CA LEU A 88 13.18 -1.17 -18.10
C LEU A 88 12.51 -2.02 -17.01
N ARG A 89 12.28 -3.32 -17.26
CA ARG A 89 11.74 -4.25 -16.25
C ARG A 89 12.64 -4.30 -15.02
N CYS A 90 13.96 -4.42 -15.21
CA CYS A 90 14.90 -4.43 -14.09
C CYS A 90 14.82 -3.15 -13.24
N LYS A 91 14.75 -1.98 -13.90
CA LYS A 91 14.64 -0.67 -13.25
C LYS A 91 13.32 -0.51 -12.50
N HIS A 92 12.20 -0.93 -13.11
CA HIS A 92 10.88 -0.92 -12.48
C HIS A 92 10.85 -1.79 -11.21
N ASP A 93 11.46 -2.99 -11.29
CA ASP A 93 11.50 -3.94 -10.18
C ASP A 93 12.43 -3.53 -9.01
N CYS A 94 13.22 -2.45 -9.14
CA CYS A 94 14.13 -2.02 -8.07
C CYS A 94 13.38 -1.72 -6.77
N VAL A 95 12.23 -1.05 -6.84
CA VAL A 95 11.46 -0.75 -5.64
C VAL A 95 10.96 -2.02 -4.96
N LYS A 96 10.41 -2.97 -5.73
CA LYS A 96 9.98 -4.28 -5.21
C LYS A 96 11.12 -5.06 -4.57
N LYS A 97 12.33 -5.03 -5.16
CA LYS A 97 13.53 -5.68 -4.60
C LYS A 97 13.94 -5.06 -3.26
N LEU A 98 13.79 -3.74 -3.12
CA LEU A 98 14.11 -2.97 -1.92
C LEU A 98 12.96 -2.93 -0.89
N SER A 99 11.78 -3.48 -1.20
CA SER A 99 10.67 -3.64 -0.26
C SER A 99 10.81 -4.89 0.63
N ARG A 100 12.02 -5.39 0.87
CA ARG A 100 12.28 -6.49 1.80
C ARG A 100 13.06 -5.95 2.99
N VAL A 101 12.42 -5.89 4.15
CA VAL A 101 13.01 -5.37 5.38
C VAL A 101 13.13 -6.53 6.37
N ASN A 102 14.34 -6.81 6.85
CA ASN A 102 14.61 -7.91 7.80
C ASN A 102 14.06 -9.28 7.32
N GLY A 103 14.16 -9.55 6.01
CA GLY A 103 13.67 -10.79 5.40
C GLY A 103 12.15 -10.87 5.17
N HIS A 104 11.38 -9.86 5.58
CA HIS A 104 9.94 -9.76 5.35
C HIS A 104 9.64 -8.88 4.13
N ASP A 105 8.81 -9.37 3.23
CA ASP A 105 8.29 -8.59 2.11
C ASP A 105 7.16 -7.68 2.60
N ILE A 106 7.41 -6.37 2.59
CA ILE A 106 6.44 -5.35 2.97
C ILE A 106 5.65 -4.81 1.76
N GLY A 107 5.84 -5.42 0.59
CA GLY A 107 5.15 -5.08 -0.65
C GLY A 107 5.70 -3.80 -1.28
N PHE A 108 5.17 -2.65 -0.86
CA PHE A 108 5.59 -1.33 -1.36
C PHE A 108 6.01 -0.45 -0.19
N ILE A 109 7.31 -0.40 0.10
CA ILE A 109 7.86 0.28 1.28
C ILE A 109 7.57 1.79 1.28
N LEU A 110 7.52 2.43 0.12
CA LEU A 110 7.42 3.88 0.00
C LEU A 110 6.19 4.49 0.73
N PRO A 111 4.95 4.03 0.48
CA PRO A 111 3.78 4.50 1.23
C PRO A 111 3.92 4.32 2.75
N THR A 112 4.54 3.24 3.20
CA THR A 112 4.66 2.91 4.63
C THR A 112 5.46 3.95 5.40
N TYR A 113 6.46 4.58 4.79
CA TYR A 113 7.17 5.72 5.40
C TYR A 113 6.22 6.83 5.79
N PHE A 114 5.32 7.17 4.89
CA PHE A 114 4.39 8.28 5.06
C PHE A 114 3.21 7.90 5.97
N GLU A 115 2.85 6.62 6.03
CA GLU A 115 1.92 6.04 7.01
C GLU A 115 2.45 6.20 8.44
N TYR A 116 3.75 6.03 8.68
CA TYR A 116 4.34 6.34 9.99
C TYR A 116 4.58 7.84 10.23
N LEU A 117 5.14 8.54 9.23
CA LEU A 117 5.54 9.93 9.36
C LEU A 117 4.35 10.84 9.70
N HIS A 118 3.16 10.60 9.13
CA HIS A 118 2.01 11.45 9.44
C HIS A 118 1.63 11.41 10.92
N VAL A 119 1.77 10.25 11.58
CA VAL A 119 1.49 10.12 13.02
C VAL A 119 2.59 10.82 13.82
N CYS A 120 3.86 10.59 13.48
CA CYS A 120 4.98 11.21 14.20
C CYS A 120 4.98 12.75 14.07
N TYR A 121 4.66 13.28 12.89
CA TYR A 121 4.44 14.72 12.70
C TYR A 121 3.24 15.23 13.49
N TYR A 122 2.14 14.47 13.54
CA TYR A 122 0.95 14.87 14.28
C TYR A 122 1.25 15.00 15.78
N LYS A 123 1.98 14.03 16.36
CA LYS A 123 2.40 14.04 17.76
C LYS A 123 3.34 15.19 18.11
N LEU A 124 4.07 15.72 17.12
CA LEU A 124 4.92 16.91 17.25
C LEU A 124 4.24 18.22 16.88
N ASN A 125 2.91 18.22 16.62
CA ASN A 125 2.15 19.38 16.17
C ASN A 125 2.64 19.99 14.83
N ARG A 126 3.25 19.18 13.96
CA ARG A 126 3.76 19.58 12.64
C ARG A 126 2.68 19.46 11.56
N GLY A 127 1.60 20.23 11.67
CA GLY A 127 0.38 20.02 10.86
C GLY A 127 0.55 20.10 9.34
N ARG A 128 1.45 20.95 8.82
CA ARG A 128 1.74 21.01 7.38
C ARG A 128 2.38 19.71 6.88
N ASP A 129 3.33 19.18 7.64
CA ASP A 129 4.06 17.96 7.31
C ASP A 129 3.16 16.73 7.42
N VAL A 130 2.17 16.75 8.34
CA VAL A 130 1.10 15.74 8.38
C VAL A 130 0.33 15.69 7.06
N CYS A 131 -0.12 16.84 6.56
CA CYS A 131 -0.91 16.92 5.33
C CYS A 131 -0.11 16.46 4.11
N GLU A 132 1.17 16.86 4.00
CA GLU A 132 2.06 16.42 2.93
C GLU A 132 2.33 14.90 3.00
N ALA A 133 2.63 14.35 4.18
CA ALA A 133 2.84 12.91 4.36
C ALA A 133 1.59 12.12 3.96
N VAL A 134 0.40 12.55 4.40
CA VAL A 134 -0.87 11.89 4.02
C VAL A 134 -1.08 11.95 2.50
N ALA A 135 -0.78 13.09 1.87
CA ALA A 135 -0.90 13.23 0.42
C ALA A 135 0.10 12.34 -0.34
N ASN A 136 1.36 12.26 0.12
CA ASN A 136 2.37 11.35 -0.42
C ASN A 136 1.93 9.89 -0.34
N SER A 137 1.45 9.45 0.82
CA SER A 137 0.97 8.08 1.02
C SER A 137 -0.20 7.73 0.10
N ILE A 138 -1.19 8.63 -0.01
CA ILE A 138 -2.35 8.45 -0.89
C ILE A 138 -1.95 8.43 -2.37
N LEU A 139 -1.01 9.26 -2.81
CA LEU A 139 -0.53 9.24 -4.19
C LEU A 139 0.16 7.91 -4.53
N LEU A 140 0.91 7.36 -3.57
CA LEU A 140 1.63 6.10 -3.74
C LEU A 140 0.73 4.86 -3.57
N ASN A 141 -0.32 4.95 -2.76
CA ASN A 141 -1.29 3.90 -2.52
C ASN A 141 -2.73 4.48 -2.39
N PRO A 142 -3.40 4.78 -3.52
CA PRO A 142 -4.70 5.44 -3.51
C PRO A 142 -5.82 4.57 -2.95
N SER A 143 -5.62 3.26 -2.89
CA SER A 143 -6.59 2.29 -2.36
C SER A 143 -6.56 2.20 -0.83
N ASN A 144 -5.57 2.80 -0.14
CA ASN A 144 -5.43 2.65 1.32
C ASN A 144 -6.58 3.36 2.08
N PRO A 145 -7.55 2.62 2.64
CA PRO A 145 -8.71 3.23 3.27
C PRO A 145 -8.38 3.89 4.61
N VAL A 146 -7.34 3.42 5.30
CA VAL A 146 -6.86 4.03 6.56
C VAL A 146 -6.36 5.43 6.27
N MET A 147 -5.54 5.60 5.24
CA MET A 147 -5.01 6.91 4.86
C MET A 147 -6.08 7.87 4.33
N ARG A 148 -7.10 7.36 3.62
CA ARG A 148 -8.27 8.18 3.23
C ARG A 148 -8.99 8.74 4.46
N ARG A 149 -9.18 7.93 5.49
CA ARG A 149 -9.81 8.37 6.75
C ARG A 149 -8.94 9.35 7.51
N ASN A 150 -7.62 9.12 7.55
CA ASN A 150 -6.66 10.03 8.16
C ASN A 150 -6.70 11.40 7.47
N ARG A 151 -6.75 11.44 6.12
CA ARG A 151 -6.92 12.69 5.38
C ARG A 151 -8.20 13.43 5.78
N LEU A 152 -9.34 12.74 5.87
CA LEU A 152 -10.61 13.33 6.31
C LEU A 152 -10.54 13.87 7.75
N PHE A 153 -9.87 13.15 8.65
CA PHE A 153 -9.67 13.61 10.02
C PHE A 153 -8.84 14.90 10.06
N TYR A 154 -7.71 14.94 9.34
CA TYR A 154 -6.83 16.10 9.32
C TYR A 154 -7.43 17.30 8.56
N SER A 155 -8.23 17.07 7.50
CA SER A 155 -8.90 18.17 6.81
C SER A 155 -9.88 18.90 7.73
N LYS A 156 -10.62 18.17 8.57
CA LYS A 156 -11.49 18.75 9.62
C LYS A 156 -10.69 19.48 10.70
N THR A 157 -9.52 18.92 11.07
CA THR A 157 -8.66 19.46 12.12
C THR A 157 -8.01 20.79 11.71
N TYR A 158 -7.42 20.84 10.51
CA TYR A 158 -6.67 22.01 10.03
C TYR A 158 -7.49 22.96 9.16
N ARG A 159 -8.66 22.53 8.66
CA ARG A 159 -9.59 23.32 7.84
C ARG A 159 -8.95 23.96 6.61
N SER A 160 -8.00 23.26 6.01
CA SER A 160 -7.30 23.72 4.81
C SER A 160 -6.95 22.53 3.93
N ASP A 161 -7.76 22.31 2.90
CA ASP A 161 -7.54 21.25 1.92
C ASP A 161 -6.30 21.52 1.04
N ASP A 162 -5.90 22.79 0.89
CA ASP A 162 -4.72 23.21 0.14
C ASP A 162 -3.40 22.71 0.70
N LEU A 163 -3.38 22.24 1.95
CA LEU A 163 -2.19 21.67 2.59
C LEU A 163 -1.91 20.23 2.14
N PHE A 164 -2.89 19.53 1.57
CA PHE A 164 -2.72 18.14 1.11
C PHE A 164 -2.14 18.12 -0.30
N LYS A 165 -0.85 18.44 -0.39
CA LYS A 165 -0.09 18.39 -1.63
C LYS A 165 1.06 17.41 -1.46
N PRO A 166 1.20 16.43 -2.36
CA PRO A 166 2.37 15.57 -2.35
C PRO A 166 3.64 16.39 -2.64
N SER A 167 4.75 15.96 -2.06
CA SER A 167 6.08 16.53 -2.31
C SER A 167 6.55 16.29 -3.75
N ASP A 168 7.35 17.20 -4.29
CA ASP A 168 7.84 17.12 -5.68
C ASP A 168 8.63 15.83 -5.96
N GLU A 169 9.45 15.36 -5.01
CA GLU A 169 10.22 14.12 -5.12
C GLU A 169 9.30 12.90 -5.32
N ILE A 170 8.20 12.83 -4.56
CA ILE A 170 7.22 11.74 -4.68
C ILE A 170 6.39 11.87 -5.95
N ILE A 171 6.07 13.09 -6.40
CA ILE A 171 5.40 13.32 -7.69
C ILE A 171 6.27 12.84 -8.84
N GLU A 172 7.56 13.20 -8.85
CA GLU A 172 8.50 12.78 -9.89
C GLU A 172 8.66 11.25 -9.92
N PHE A 173 8.84 10.64 -8.75
CA PHE A 173 8.90 9.19 -8.62
C PHE A 173 7.62 8.53 -9.13
N HIS A 174 6.44 9.00 -8.71
CA HIS A 174 5.16 8.41 -9.10
C HIS A 174 4.94 8.49 -10.61
N LYS A 175 5.23 9.64 -11.24
CA LYS A 175 5.15 9.81 -12.70
C LYS A 175 6.06 8.82 -13.43
N ARG A 176 7.33 8.74 -13.02
CA ARG A 176 8.29 7.79 -13.61
C ARG A 176 7.79 6.35 -13.47
N TYR A 177 7.44 5.94 -12.26
CA TYR A 177 7.02 4.57 -11.98
C TYR A 177 5.73 4.18 -12.72
N ALA A 178 4.76 5.08 -12.83
CA ALA A 178 3.52 4.85 -13.57
C ALA A 178 3.74 4.73 -15.09
N ILE A 179 4.57 5.58 -15.68
CA ILE A 179 4.90 5.53 -17.12
C ILE A 179 5.71 4.26 -17.45
N GLU A 180 6.66 3.88 -16.59
CA GLU A 180 7.41 2.64 -16.75
C GLU A 180 6.47 1.43 -16.74
N ARG A 181 5.54 1.38 -15.78
CA ARG A 181 4.52 0.32 -15.71
C ARG A 181 3.63 0.30 -16.96
N LEU A 182 3.10 1.46 -17.37
CA LEU A 182 2.26 1.59 -18.56
C LEU A 182 2.95 1.01 -19.81
N PHE A 183 4.24 1.33 -19.99
CA PHE A 183 5.00 0.83 -21.13
C PHE A 183 5.24 -0.68 -21.04
N LEU A 184 5.53 -1.20 -19.86
CA LEU A 184 5.70 -2.64 -19.63
C LEU A 184 4.40 -3.41 -19.89
N GLU A 185 3.26 -2.91 -19.38
CA GLU A 185 1.93 -3.48 -19.62
C GLU A 185 1.59 -3.47 -21.12
N PHE A 186 1.80 -2.34 -21.80
CA PHE A 186 1.60 -2.24 -23.25
C PHE A 186 2.39 -3.31 -24.00
N VAL A 187 3.66 -3.50 -23.65
CA VAL A 187 4.49 -4.51 -24.33
C VAL A 187 4.08 -5.93 -23.99
N ASP A 188 3.79 -6.21 -22.72
CA ASP A 188 3.37 -7.53 -22.27
C ASP A 188 2.04 -7.96 -22.90
N GLU A 189 1.15 -7.01 -23.21
CA GLU A 189 -0.10 -7.27 -23.89
C GLU A 189 0.05 -7.38 -25.41
N ARG A 190 0.82 -6.49 -26.05
CA ARG A 190 0.89 -6.38 -27.53
C ARG A 190 1.94 -7.27 -28.17
N PHE A 191 3.00 -7.63 -27.43
CA PHE A 191 4.08 -8.47 -27.94
C PHE A 191 4.07 -9.87 -27.33
N LYS A 192 2.92 -10.28 -26.77
CA LYS A 192 2.69 -11.63 -26.27
C LYS A 192 2.58 -12.62 -27.43
N PHE A 193 3.60 -13.43 -27.65
CA PHE A 193 3.58 -14.45 -28.71
C PHE A 193 2.90 -15.73 -28.20
N GLU A 194 1.65 -15.96 -28.62
CA GLU A 194 0.87 -17.14 -28.24
C GLU A 194 0.32 -17.84 -29.48
N ASN A 195 0.30 -19.17 -29.49
CA ASN A 195 -0.18 -19.98 -30.63
C ASN A 195 0.51 -19.65 -31.98
N ASN A 196 1.78 -19.24 -31.94
CA ASN A 196 2.57 -18.79 -33.09
C ASN A 196 2.06 -17.50 -33.76
N GLU A 197 1.23 -16.71 -33.08
CA GLU A 197 0.72 -15.45 -33.58
C GLU A 197 0.90 -14.33 -32.54
N LEU A 198 1.03 -13.10 -33.05
CA LEU A 198 0.91 -11.90 -32.23
C LEU A 198 -0.57 -11.47 -32.16
N PRO A 199 -0.97 -10.74 -31.11
CA PRO A 199 -2.27 -10.09 -31.08
C PRO A 199 -2.47 -9.21 -32.31
N ALA A 200 -3.70 -9.17 -32.83
CA ALA A 200 -4.03 -8.32 -33.96
C ALA A 200 -3.90 -6.83 -33.55
N GLU A 201 -3.31 -6.03 -34.44
CA GLU A 201 -3.22 -4.56 -34.29
C GLU A 201 -4.62 -3.97 -34.19
N ILE A 202 -4.84 -3.09 -33.21
CA ILE A 202 -6.07 -2.31 -33.08
C ILE A 202 -5.81 -0.84 -33.42
N VAL A 203 -6.89 -0.08 -33.65
CA VAL A 203 -6.77 1.35 -34.00
C VAL A 203 -6.00 2.15 -32.94
N ASP A 204 -6.18 1.80 -31.67
CA ASP A 204 -5.53 2.49 -30.55
C ASP A 204 -4.01 2.30 -30.55
N ASP A 205 -3.47 1.24 -31.16
CA ASP A 205 -2.02 0.99 -31.25
C ASP A 205 -1.29 2.03 -32.11
N ARG A 206 -2.04 2.80 -32.91
CA ARG A 206 -1.52 3.90 -33.75
C ARG A 206 -1.54 5.25 -33.05
N LEU A 207 -2.18 5.33 -31.88
CA LEU A 207 -2.24 6.54 -31.09
C LEU A 207 -0.99 6.64 -30.20
N PRO A 208 -0.49 7.86 -29.92
CA PRO A 208 0.53 8.05 -28.90
C PRO A 208 0.03 7.50 -27.55
N LEU A 209 0.90 6.78 -26.84
CA LEU A 209 0.61 6.36 -25.46
C LEU A 209 0.27 7.59 -24.60
N ASP A 210 -0.88 7.54 -23.93
CA ASP A 210 -1.26 8.57 -22.98
C ASP A 210 -0.36 8.48 -21.74
N THR A 211 0.54 9.44 -21.61
CA THR A 211 1.49 9.53 -20.48
C THR A 211 0.96 10.45 -19.38
N THR A 212 -0.32 10.82 -19.42
CA THR A 212 -0.96 11.62 -18.39
C THR A 212 -1.10 10.79 -17.11
N VAL A 213 -0.29 11.13 -16.10
CA VAL A 213 -0.36 10.48 -14.79
C VAL A 213 -1.15 11.37 -13.83
N PRO A 214 -2.28 10.90 -13.27
CA PRO A 214 -3.09 11.68 -12.33
C PRO A 214 -2.33 11.87 -11.01
N ILE A 215 -2.16 13.12 -10.60
CA ILE A 215 -1.48 13.48 -9.33
C ILE A 215 -2.49 13.95 -8.27
N ASN A 216 -3.58 14.56 -8.73
CA ASN A 216 -4.58 15.12 -7.83
C ASN A 216 -5.46 14.02 -7.27
N ASP A 217 -5.78 14.16 -5.99
CA ASP A 217 -6.73 13.30 -5.31
C ASP A 217 -8.17 13.68 -5.68
N ASP A 218 -8.82 12.85 -6.51
CA ASP A 218 -10.20 13.02 -6.96
C ASP A 218 -11.24 12.26 -6.11
N PHE A 219 -10.81 11.74 -4.95
CA PHE A 219 -11.65 10.90 -4.12
C PHE A 219 -12.76 11.71 -3.44
N ASP A 220 -13.99 11.19 -3.48
CA ASP A 220 -15.14 11.80 -2.80
C ASP A 220 -15.13 11.46 -1.30
N TYR A 221 -14.54 12.34 -0.49
CA TYR A 221 -14.47 12.18 0.96
C TYR A 221 -15.84 12.23 1.66
N SER A 222 -16.89 12.76 1.01
CA SER A 222 -18.24 12.74 1.58
C SER A 222 -18.82 11.31 1.63
N ALA A 223 -18.30 10.39 0.81
CA ALA A 223 -18.70 8.99 0.83
C ALA A 223 -18.24 8.27 2.12
N ILE A 224 -17.14 8.71 2.74
CA ILE A 224 -16.63 8.14 3.99
C ILE A 224 -17.48 8.58 5.19
N GLU A 225 -18.06 9.77 5.14
CA GLU A 225 -18.89 10.31 6.22
C GLU A 225 -20.26 9.64 6.34
N LYS A 226 -20.71 8.95 5.29
CA LYS A 226 -21.99 8.23 5.29
C LYS A 226 -21.89 6.99 6.18
N ASP A 227 -22.93 6.74 6.97
CA ASP A 227 -23.00 5.55 7.81
C ASP A 227 -22.79 4.26 7.00
N LEU A 228 -21.92 3.37 7.51
CA LEU A 228 -21.66 2.08 6.88
C LEU A 228 -22.76 1.06 7.18
N LEU A 229 -23.39 1.17 8.34
CA LEU A 229 -24.36 0.21 8.86
C LEU A 229 -25.52 0.97 9.48
N SER A 230 -26.73 0.47 9.29
CA SER A 230 -27.89 0.85 10.09
C SER A 230 -27.93 0.09 11.42
N GLU A 231 -28.62 0.62 12.42
CA GLU A 231 -28.79 -0.06 13.72
C GLU A 231 -29.41 -1.46 13.58
N GLY A 232 -30.31 -1.64 12.61
CA GLY A 232 -30.93 -2.94 12.30
C GLY A 232 -29.94 -3.94 11.70
N GLU A 233 -29.04 -3.49 10.84
CA GLU A 233 -27.95 -4.32 10.28
C GLU A 233 -26.97 -4.73 11.38
N CYS A 234 -26.55 -3.82 12.25
CA CYS A 234 -25.69 -4.15 13.39
C CYS A 234 -26.33 -5.16 14.33
N SER A 235 -27.61 -4.99 14.67
CA SER A 235 -28.33 -5.95 15.51
C SER A 235 -28.38 -7.34 14.87
N THR A 236 -28.59 -7.40 13.56
CA THR A 236 -28.61 -8.66 12.79
C THR A 236 -27.23 -9.33 12.79
N LEU A 237 -26.16 -8.55 12.63
CA LEU A 237 -24.78 -9.03 12.63
C LEU A 237 -24.31 -9.45 14.03
N ALA A 238 -24.67 -8.72 15.08
CA ALA A 238 -24.33 -9.07 16.45
C ALA A 238 -24.94 -10.42 16.84
N ILE A 239 -26.19 -10.68 16.44
CA ILE A 239 -26.81 -12.01 16.57
C ILE A 239 -26.00 -13.04 15.75
N ALA A 240 -25.67 -12.73 14.49
CA ALA A 240 -24.91 -13.63 13.62
C ALA A 240 -23.48 -13.94 14.09
N ALA A 241 -22.91 -13.10 14.95
CA ALA A 241 -21.58 -13.26 15.52
C ALA A 241 -21.54 -14.27 16.68
N ILE A 242 -22.68 -14.48 17.35
CA ILE A 242 -22.80 -15.39 18.51
C ILE A 242 -23.06 -16.83 18.04
N PHE A 243 -23.74 -17.02 16.91
CA PHE A 243 -24.12 -18.35 16.40
C PHE A 243 -23.11 -18.88 15.36
N GLU A 244 -22.80 -20.18 15.43
CA GLU A 244 -21.89 -20.86 14.49
C GLU A 244 -22.41 -20.85 13.04
N THR A 245 -23.74 -20.94 12.86
CA THR A 245 -24.37 -20.99 11.54
C THR A 245 -25.11 -19.69 11.23
N LYS A 246 -24.86 -19.16 10.03
CA LYS A 246 -25.46 -17.92 9.52
C LYS A 246 -26.64 -18.22 8.59
N THR A 247 -27.73 -17.50 8.73
CA THR A 247 -28.89 -17.59 7.84
C THR A 247 -28.56 -17.08 6.43
N THR A 248 -29.38 -17.43 5.43
CA THR A 248 -29.23 -16.91 4.06
C THR A 248 -29.24 -15.38 4.01
N GLN A 249 -30.12 -14.75 4.80
CA GLN A 249 -30.20 -13.29 4.90
C GLN A 249 -28.92 -12.69 5.49
N GLN A 250 -28.35 -13.29 6.55
CA GLN A 250 -27.10 -12.82 7.15
C GLN A 250 -25.91 -12.95 6.19
N LYS A 251 -25.85 -14.04 5.41
CA LYS A 251 -24.83 -14.22 4.37
C LYS A 251 -24.95 -13.18 3.27
N GLN A 252 -26.17 -12.89 2.80
CA GLN A 252 -26.43 -11.84 1.81
C GLN A 252 -26.05 -10.46 2.33
N LEU A 253 -26.32 -10.17 3.61
CA LEU A 253 -25.91 -8.92 4.24
C LEU A 253 -24.39 -8.76 4.26
N LEU A 254 -23.64 -9.80 4.62
CA LEU A 254 -22.17 -9.76 4.61
C LEU A 254 -21.59 -9.50 3.21
N ILE A 255 -22.17 -10.11 2.17
CA ILE A 255 -21.79 -9.86 0.77
C ILE A 255 -22.07 -8.40 0.41
N SER A 256 -23.29 -7.93 0.65
CA SER A 256 -23.68 -6.54 0.37
C SER A 256 -22.80 -5.53 1.11
N LEU A 257 -22.40 -5.80 2.36
CA LEU A 257 -21.50 -4.95 3.12
C LEU A 257 -20.08 -4.95 2.56
N THR A 258 -19.59 -6.10 2.11
CA THR A 258 -18.30 -6.20 1.43
C THR A 258 -18.28 -5.30 0.18
N ASP A 259 -19.35 -5.35 -0.63
CA ASP A 259 -19.48 -4.51 -1.81
C ASP A 259 -19.61 -3.01 -1.45
N ARG A 260 -20.34 -2.68 -0.37
CA ARG A 260 -20.46 -1.30 0.13
C ARG A 260 -19.11 -0.73 0.56
N VAL A 261 -18.28 -1.50 1.26
CA VAL A 261 -16.94 -1.09 1.67
C VAL A 261 -16.03 -0.94 0.45
N ALA A 262 -16.05 -1.90 -0.47
CA ALA A 262 -15.27 -1.85 -1.71
C ALA A 262 -15.61 -0.61 -2.55
N SER A 263 -16.91 -0.35 -2.75
CA SER A 263 -17.40 0.82 -3.48
C SER A 263 -17.04 2.13 -2.79
N ARG A 264 -17.17 2.20 -1.45
CA ARG A 264 -16.87 3.40 -0.67
C ARG A 264 -15.42 3.82 -0.76
N TYR A 265 -14.48 2.87 -0.71
CA TYR A 265 -13.05 3.15 -0.71
C TYR A 265 -12.36 2.94 -2.08
N ARG A 266 -13.11 2.54 -3.11
CA ARG A 266 -12.59 2.21 -4.46
C ARG A 266 -11.44 1.19 -4.40
N THR A 267 -11.55 0.19 -3.54
CA THR A 267 -10.52 -0.83 -3.23
C THR A 267 -11.11 -2.23 -3.26
N GLN A 268 -10.28 -3.24 -3.50
CA GLN A 268 -10.71 -4.62 -3.35
C GLN A 268 -10.91 -4.92 -1.87
N THR A 269 -12.06 -5.48 -1.52
CA THR A 269 -12.41 -5.80 -0.14
C THR A 269 -12.81 -7.25 -0.04
N LEU A 270 -12.29 -7.93 0.98
CA LEU A 270 -12.62 -9.31 1.31
C LEU A 270 -13.12 -9.38 2.74
N TYR A 271 -14.27 -10.02 2.94
CA TYR A 271 -14.72 -10.38 4.27
C TYR A 271 -13.69 -11.31 4.94
N HIS A 272 -13.25 -10.95 6.15
CA HIS A 272 -12.33 -11.76 6.93
C HIS A 272 -13.07 -12.54 8.02
N SER A 273 -13.70 -11.81 8.95
CA SER A 273 -14.34 -12.42 10.11
C SER A 273 -15.42 -11.53 10.73
N LEU A 274 -16.31 -12.18 11.48
CA LEU A 274 -17.33 -11.57 12.31
C LEU A 274 -17.22 -12.23 13.69
N THR A 275 -16.88 -11.46 14.72
CA THR A 275 -16.54 -12.01 16.04
C THR A 275 -16.99 -11.08 17.17
N CYS A 276 -17.39 -11.66 18.29
CA CYS A 276 -17.59 -10.98 19.58
C CYS A 276 -16.64 -11.58 20.65
N SER A 277 -15.47 -12.05 20.22
CA SER A 277 -14.51 -12.77 21.06
C SER A 277 -13.70 -11.81 21.94
N PRO A 278 -13.24 -12.24 23.12
CA PRO A 278 -12.23 -11.51 23.89
C PRO A 278 -10.83 -11.51 23.24
N ASP A 279 -10.64 -12.26 22.15
CA ASP A 279 -9.40 -12.28 21.39
C ASP A 279 -9.15 -10.91 20.72
N THR A 280 -8.12 -10.22 21.20
CA THR A 280 -7.69 -8.90 20.73
C THR A 280 -6.58 -8.99 19.69
N SER A 281 -6.24 -10.20 19.21
CA SER A 281 -5.21 -10.34 18.19
C SER A 281 -5.59 -9.61 16.91
N ALA A 282 -4.65 -8.82 16.39
CA ALA A 282 -4.82 -8.10 15.15
C ALA A 282 -5.07 -9.09 13.99
N PRO A 283 -6.03 -8.81 13.10
CA PRO A 283 -6.33 -9.68 11.98
C PRO A 283 -5.13 -9.79 11.04
N LYS A 284 -4.85 -11.02 10.57
CA LYS A 284 -3.79 -11.27 9.60
C LYS A 284 -4.30 -10.98 8.19
N CYS A 285 -4.30 -9.71 7.79
CA CYS A 285 -4.56 -9.28 6.42
C CYS A 285 -3.25 -9.06 5.64
N PRO A 286 -3.22 -9.29 4.31
CA PRO A 286 -2.02 -9.09 3.50
C PRO A 286 -1.53 -7.63 3.44
N HIS A 287 -2.46 -6.67 3.45
CA HIS A 287 -2.14 -5.24 3.36
C HIS A 287 -2.74 -4.46 4.53
N HIS A 288 -4.06 -4.27 4.54
CA HIS A 288 -4.73 -3.52 5.60
C HIS A 288 -5.98 -4.25 6.09
N ALA A 289 -6.36 -3.98 7.34
CA ALA A 289 -7.60 -4.43 7.92
C ALA A 289 -8.51 -3.23 8.22
N LEU A 290 -9.79 -3.34 7.85
CA LEU A 290 -10.83 -2.44 8.31
C LEU A 290 -11.66 -3.16 9.37
N ILE A 291 -11.58 -2.65 10.60
CA ILE A 291 -12.32 -3.16 11.75
C ILE A 291 -13.51 -2.23 11.98
N VAL A 292 -14.71 -2.78 11.94
CA VAL A 292 -15.96 -2.04 12.12
C VAL A 292 -16.67 -2.58 13.35
N SER A 293 -16.96 -1.71 14.31
CA SER A 293 -17.81 -2.05 15.45
C SER A 293 -19.23 -2.31 14.99
N ILE A 294 -19.81 -3.38 15.52
CA ILE A 294 -21.24 -3.70 15.36
C ILE A 294 -21.96 -3.68 16.72
N ASP A 295 -21.31 -3.15 17.76
CA ASP A 295 -21.93 -2.92 19.05
C ASP A 295 -23.03 -1.86 18.93
N ARG A 296 -24.06 -1.98 19.77
CA ARG A 296 -25.21 -1.07 19.71
C ARG A 296 -24.83 0.40 19.95
N SER A 297 -23.83 0.67 20.79
CA SER A 297 -23.37 2.03 21.13
C SER A 297 -22.43 2.65 20.10
N SER A 298 -21.80 1.84 19.24
CA SER A 298 -20.77 2.27 18.31
C SER A 298 -20.94 1.63 16.92
N CYS A 299 -22.18 1.28 16.57
CA CYS A 299 -22.53 0.62 15.32
C CYS A 299 -22.01 1.38 14.09
N GLY A 300 -21.27 0.69 13.22
CA GLY A 300 -20.72 1.26 12.00
C GLY A 300 -19.50 2.15 12.21
N THR A 301 -19.08 2.40 13.45
CA THR A 301 -17.82 3.09 13.72
C THR A 301 -16.66 2.16 13.41
N PHE A 302 -15.60 2.71 12.85
CA PHE A 302 -14.40 1.92 12.59
C PHE A 302 -13.40 2.08 13.72
N LEU A 303 -12.76 0.98 14.08
CA LEU A 303 -11.80 0.89 15.17
C LEU A 303 -10.37 0.78 14.61
N THR A 304 -9.39 1.21 15.42
CA THR A 304 -7.96 0.99 15.11
C THR A 304 -7.56 -0.44 15.45
N ASP A 305 -8.01 -0.93 16.60
CA ASP A 305 -7.75 -2.29 17.10
C ASP A 305 -9.04 -2.92 17.64
N PRO A 306 -9.15 -4.26 17.70
CA PRO A 306 -10.28 -4.92 18.34
C PRO A 306 -10.28 -4.63 19.86
N GLU A 307 -11.41 -4.15 20.38
CA GLU A 307 -11.57 -3.95 21.83
C GLU A 307 -12.04 -5.23 22.51
N ALA A 308 -11.57 -5.48 23.74
CA ALA A 308 -12.00 -6.64 24.51
C ALA A 308 -13.51 -6.60 24.78
N ASN A 309 -14.20 -7.72 24.52
CA ASN A 309 -15.66 -7.87 24.65
C ASN A 309 -16.50 -6.96 23.72
N SER A 310 -15.92 -6.50 22.61
CA SER A 310 -16.66 -5.81 21.54
C SER A 310 -17.02 -6.77 20.41
N CYS A 311 -18.17 -6.55 19.77
CA CYS A 311 -18.49 -7.24 18.53
C CYS A 311 -17.95 -6.44 17.34
N VAL A 312 -17.14 -7.09 16.50
CA VAL A 312 -16.49 -6.48 15.34
C VAL A 312 -16.68 -7.28 14.06
N LEU A 313 -16.80 -6.54 12.96
CA LEU A 313 -16.76 -7.03 11.59
C LEU A 313 -15.45 -6.59 10.95
N ILE A 314 -14.68 -7.54 10.42
CA ILE A 314 -13.34 -7.30 9.88
C ILE A 314 -13.33 -7.58 8.38
N PHE A 315 -12.79 -6.63 7.63
CA PHE A 315 -12.49 -6.78 6.21
C PHE A 315 -10.99 -6.67 5.97
N CYS A 316 -10.45 -7.51 5.10
CA CYS A 316 -9.13 -7.28 4.52
C CYS A 316 -9.30 -6.47 3.24
N VAL A 317 -8.49 -5.43 3.09
CA VAL A 317 -8.51 -4.53 1.92
C VAL A 317 -7.14 -4.51 1.23
N GLY A 318 -7.19 -4.44 -0.10
CA GLY A 318 -6.06 -4.53 -1.02
C GLY A 318 -6.04 -3.40 -2.03
#